data_AF-A0A369WX64-F1
#
_entry.id   AF-A0A369WX64-F1
#
_cell.length_a   1.000
_cell.length_b   1.000
_cell.length_c   1.000
_cell.angle_alpha   90.00
_cell.angle_beta   90.00
_cell.angle_gamma   90.00
#
_symmetry.space_group_name_H-M   'P 1'
#
loop_
_entity.id
_entity.type
_entity.pdbx_description
1 polymer ?
#
loop_
_entity_poly.entity_id
_entity_poly.type
_entity_poly.pdbx_seq_one_letter_code
_entity_poly.pdbx_strand_id
1 'polypeptide(L)'
;MNWAEKYLSWANNDSAAAQFLSHFFEVMQGMDDFADNDQFTGEVGERERLAARMIGVMLIEIPENPFYRANEGALRPVFAVLLHQWSLANKLARSNRQQDLVFAYVLRTISIQIATVVAHLTGGFDHANRVTEEAYATFYETDPETLESWVAEQQEIT
;
A
#
# COMPACT_ATOMS: atom_id res chain seq x y z
N MET A 1 -5.35 16.34 2.71
CA MET A 1 -6.39 15.32 2.44
C MET A 1 -6.71 14.59 3.74
N ASN A 2 -7.98 14.26 4.00
CA ASN A 2 -8.38 13.46 5.16
C ASN A 2 -8.45 11.97 4.75
N TRP A 3 -7.43 11.19 5.10
CA TRP A 3 -7.35 9.77 4.76
C TRP A 3 -8.49 8.94 5.38
N ALA A 4 -8.92 9.28 6.60
CA ALA A 4 -10.02 8.56 7.26
C ALA A 4 -11.34 8.67 6.48
N GLU A 5 -11.65 9.86 5.97
CA GLU A 5 -12.83 10.09 5.12
C GLU A 5 -12.72 9.36 3.78
N LYS A 6 -11.53 9.34 3.17
CA LYS A 6 -11.27 8.60 1.93
C LYS A 6 -11.46 7.10 2.11
N TYR A 7 -10.87 6.51 3.15
CA TYR A 7 -11.03 5.09 3.45
C TYR A 7 -12.49 4.74 3.73
N LEU A 8 -13.24 5.61 4.43
CA LEU A 8 -14.66 5.38 4.68
C LEU A 8 -15.49 5.41 3.38
N SER A 9 -15.19 6.36 2.48
CA SER A 9 -15.81 6.44 1.15
C SER A 9 -15.52 5.19 0.32
N TRP A 10 -14.25 4.77 0.25
CA TRP A 10 -13.83 3.58 -0.49
C TRP A 10 -14.44 2.30 0.09
N ALA A 11 -14.59 2.25 1.40
CA ALA A 11 -15.24 1.16 2.12
C ALA A 11 -16.78 1.18 2.06
N ASN A 12 -17.40 2.05 1.25
CA ASN A 12 -18.87 2.15 1.14
C ASN A 12 -19.54 2.43 2.51
N ASN A 13 -18.94 3.29 3.33
CA ASN A 13 -19.33 3.61 4.71
C ASN A 13 -19.23 2.45 5.72
N ASP A 14 -18.62 1.31 5.35
CA ASP A 14 -18.28 0.27 6.32
C ASP A 14 -17.04 0.70 7.13
N SER A 15 -17.24 0.96 8.42
CA SER A 15 -16.19 1.46 9.31
C SER A 15 -15.13 0.40 9.63
N ALA A 16 -15.49 -0.89 9.68
CA ALA A 16 -14.53 -1.96 9.92
C ALA A 16 -13.62 -2.16 8.70
N ALA A 17 -14.19 -2.09 7.50
CA ALA A 17 -13.43 -2.13 6.25
C ALA A 17 -12.54 -0.88 6.08
N ALA A 18 -13.02 0.30 6.44
CA ALA A 18 -12.23 1.53 6.43
C ALA A 18 -11.04 1.45 7.42
N GLN A 19 -11.28 0.94 8.63
CA GLN A 19 -10.21 0.70 9.60
C GLN A 19 -9.18 -0.32 9.07
N PHE A 20 -9.65 -1.39 8.42
CA PHE A 20 -8.77 -2.36 7.79
C PHE A 20 -7.88 -1.72 6.71
N LEU A 21 -8.44 -0.87 5.84
CA LEU A 21 -7.66 -0.12 4.84
C LEU A 21 -6.62 0.77 5.51
N SER A 22 -6.99 1.48 6.57
CA SER A 22 -6.07 2.32 7.33
C SER A 22 -4.89 1.51 7.89
N HIS A 23 -5.15 0.38 8.54
CA HIS A 23 -4.11 -0.50 9.07
C HIS A 23 -3.23 -1.09 7.97
N PHE A 24 -3.82 -1.49 6.85
CA PHE A 24 -3.07 -2.04 5.73
C PHE A 24 -2.12 -1.00 5.12
N PHE A 25 -2.61 0.20 4.81
CA PHE A 25 -1.77 1.25 4.23
C PHE A 25 -0.70 1.76 5.20
N GLU A 26 -0.99 1.79 6.51
CA GLU A 26 0.01 2.06 7.54
C GLU A 26 1.17 1.04 7.49
N VAL A 27 0.86 -0.26 7.37
CA VAL A 27 1.89 -1.30 7.26
C VAL A 27 2.68 -1.16 5.96
N MET A 28 2.02 -0.92 4.82
CA MET A 28 2.71 -0.75 3.54
C MET A 28 3.64 0.46 3.54
N GLN A 29 3.20 1.59 4.09
CA GLN A 29 4.04 2.78 4.24
C GLN A 29 5.24 2.49 5.15
N GLY A 30 5.01 1.83 6.29
CA GLY A 30 6.11 1.43 7.18
C GLY A 30 7.10 0.47 6.51
N MET A 31 6.65 -0.43 5.63
CA MET A 31 7.53 -1.30 4.85
C MET A 31 8.41 -0.50 3.88
N ASP A 32 7.86 0.50 3.20
CA ASP A 32 8.61 1.39 2.31
C ASP A 32 9.62 2.24 3.10
N ASP A 33 9.18 2.90 4.18
CA ASP A 33 10.06 3.67 5.08
C ASP A 33 11.25 2.82 5.57
N PHE A 34 11.01 1.54 5.91
CA PHE A 34 12.07 0.61 6.28
C PHE A 34 13.03 0.26 5.14
N ALA A 35 12.51 0.04 3.93
CA ALA A 35 13.28 -0.39 2.77
C ALA A 35 14.15 0.75 2.22
N ASP A 36 13.58 1.95 2.14
CA ASP A 36 14.21 3.14 1.58
C ASP A 36 15.04 3.91 2.62
N ASN A 37 15.04 3.41 3.87
CA ASN A 37 15.70 4.06 5.00
C ASN A 37 15.18 5.49 5.24
N ASP A 38 13.90 5.69 4.96
CA ASP A 38 13.27 7.00 4.94
C ASP A 38 12.63 7.34 6.28
N GLN A 39 12.37 8.63 6.50
CA GLN A 39 11.74 9.19 7.71
C GLN A 39 12.45 8.95 9.05
N PHE A 40 13.62 8.31 9.08
CA PHE A 40 14.40 8.17 10.31
C PHE A 40 15.21 9.43 10.60
N THR A 41 14.89 10.11 11.71
CA THR A 41 15.58 11.32 12.17
C THR A 41 16.89 11.03 12.90
N GLY A 42 17.19 9.74 13.13
CA GLY A 42 18.31 9.28 13.96
C GLY A 42 17.98 9.25 15.45
N GLU A 43 16.73 9.51 15.83
CA GLU A 43 16.27 9.34 17.20
C GLU A 43 16.40 7.88 17.64
N VAL A 44 16.98 7.66 18.82
CA VAL A 44 17.18 6.33 19.37
C VAL A 44 15.82 5.64 19.56
N GLY A 45 15.68 4.44 18.99
CA GLY A 45 14.49 3.61 19.14
C GLY A 45 13.42 3.82 18.07
N GLU A 46 13.59 4.72 17.11
CA GLU A 46 12.56 5.02 16.09
C GLU A 46 12.23 3.82 15.22
N ARG A 47 13.26 3.12 14.72
CA ARG A 47 13.09 1.89 13.95
C ARG A 47 12.41 0.80 14.77
N GLU A 48 12.84 0.62 16.01
CA GLU A 48 12.27 -0.38 16.92
C GLU A 48 10.79 -0.12 17.16
N ARG A 49 10.39 1.15 17.30
CA ARG A 49 8.98 1.55 17.44
C ARG A 49 8.18 1.28 16.16
N LEU A 50 8.70 1.65 14.99
CA LEU A 50 8.04 1.37 13.71
C LEU A 50 7.88 -0.14 13.49
N ALA A 51 8.93 -0.92 13.74
CA ALA A 51 8.87 -2.39 13.66
C ALA A 51 7.82 -2.96 14.62
N ALA A 52 7.81 -2.52 15.88
CA ALA A 52 6.83 -2.96 16.86
C ALA A 52 5.39 -2.60 16.44
N ARG A 53 5.18 -1.40 15.87
CA ARG A 53 3.88 -0.96 15.35
C ARG A 53 3.42 -1.85 14.21
N MET A 54 4.23 -2.04 13.18
CA MET A 54 3.88 -2.89 12.03
C MET A 54 3.56 -4.33 12.47
N ILE A 55 4.38 -4.91 13.36
CA ILE A 55 4.13 -6.26 13.89
C ILE A 55 2.82 -6.31 14.68
N GLY A 56 2.54 -5.31 15.53
CA GLY A 56 1.28 -5.20 16.26
C GLY A 56 0.08 -5.12 15.32
N VAL A 57 0.15 -4.29 14.29
CA VAL A 57 -0.93 -4.16 13.29
C VAL A 57 -1.15 -5.48 12.55
N MET A 58 -0.09 -6.12 12.06
CA MET A 58 -0.19 -7.34 11.26
C MET A 58 -0.64 -8.57 12.06
N LEU A 59 -0.19 -8.71 13.31
CA LEU A 59 -0.45 -9.91 14.11
C LEU A 59 -1.64 -9.79 15.05
N ILE A 60 -2.07 -8.57 15.37
CA ILE A 60 -3.14 -8.30 16.34
C ILE A 60 -4.28 -7.56 15.66
N GLU A 61 -4.06 -6.33 15.18
CA GLU A 61 -5.16 -5.45 14.80
C GLU A 61 -5.86 -5.86 13.50
N ILE A 62 -5.12 -6.30 12.47
CA ILE A 62 -5.71 -6.83 11.23
C ILE A 62 -6.47 -8.14 11.50
N PRO A 63 -5.89 -9.15 12.18
CA PRO A 63 -6.60 -10.38 12.53
C PRO A 63 -7.84 -10.18 13.43
N GLU A 64 -7.85 -9.17 14.30
CA GLU A 64 -9.01 -8.86 15.14
C GLU A 64 -10.11 -8.08 14.40
N ASN A 65 -9.78 -7.42 13.28
CA ASN A 65 -10.72 -6.63 12.50
C ASN A 65 -11.91 -7.50 11.99
N PRO A 66 -13.17 -7.14 12.29
CA PRO A 66 -14.33 -7.92 11.90
C PRO A 66 -14.49 -8.09 10.38
N PHE A 67 -14.21 -7.06 9.60
CA PHE A 67 -14.28 -7.10 8.13
C PHE A 67 -13.22 -8.05 7.57
N TYR A 68 -11.98 -7.98 8.07
CA TYR A 68 -10.93 -8.91 7.66
C TYR A 68 -11.30 -10.35 7.95
N ARG A 69 -11.76 -10.66 9.17
CA ARG A 69 -12.18 -12.03 9.54
C ARG A 69 -13.31 -12.56 8.66
N ALA A 70 -14.28 -11.72 8.31
CA ALA A 70 -15.38 -12.12 7.44
C ALA A 70 -14.95 -12.39 5.99
N ASN A 71 -13.87 -11.74 5.53
CA ASN A 71 -13.42 -11.76 4.14
C ASN A 71 -12.02 -12.35 3.95
N GLU A 72 -11.50 -13.05 4.96
CA GLU A 72 -10.11 -13.53 5.00
C GLU A 72 -9.76 -14.37 3.75
N GLY A 73 -10.68 -15.22 3.32
CA GLY A 73 -10.49 -16.08 2.14
C GLY A 73 -10.32 -15.30 0.83
N ALA A 74 -10.86 -14.09 0.72
CA ALA A 74 -10.69 -13.21 -0.43
C ALA A 74 -9.44 -12.32 -0.30
N LEU A 75 -9.11 -11.88 0.92
CA LEU A 75 -8.04 -10.90 1.16
C LEU A 75 -6.64 -11.55 1.21
N ARG A 76 -6.49 -12.74 1.81
CA ARG A 76 -5.19 -13.40 1.96
C ARG A 76 -4.47 -13.71 0.65
N PRO A 77 -5.13 -14.21 -0.41
CA PRO A 77 -4.47 -14.42 -1.69
C PRO A 77 -3.96 -13.11 -2.30
N VAL A 78 -4.70 -12.02 -2.12
CA VAL A 78 -4.30 -10.68 -2.61
C VAL A 78 -3.03 -10.24 -1.89
N PHE A 79 -2.97 -10.37 -0.57
CA PHE A 79 -1.76 -10.07 0.21
C PHE A 79 -0.54 -10.87 -0.24
N ALA A 80 -0.71 -12.17 -0.50
CA ALA A 80 0.40 -13.01 -0.96
C ALA A 80 0.98 -12.48 -2.29
N VAL A 81 0.12 -12.14 -3.25
CA VAL A 81 0.56 -11.57 -4.53
C VAL A 81 1.23 -10.22 -4.34
N LEU A 82 0.65 -9.36 -3.51
CA LEU A 82 1.11 -8.00 -3.24
C LEU A 82 2.52 -7.99 -2.63
N LEU A 83 2.79 -8.86 -1.66
CA LEU A 83 4.13 -9.00 -1.05
C LEU A 83 5.19 -9.45 -2.06
N HIS A 84 4.85 -10.41 -2.92
CA HIS A 84 5.76 -10.87 -3.97
C HIS A 84 6.03 -9.80 -5.01
N GLN A 85 5.00 -9.05 -5.40
CA GLN A 85 5.12 -7.97 -6.39
C GLN A 85 5.87 -6.76 -5.84
N TRP A 86 5.65 -6.39 -4.58
CA TRP A 86 6.43 -5.36 -3.89
C TRP A 86 7.91 -5.75 -3.80
N SER A 87 8.21 -7.00 -3.43
CA SER A 87 9.59 -7.49 -3.38
C SER A 87 10.25 -7.48 -4.78
N LEU A 88 9.50 -7.87 -5.82
CA LEU A 88 9.98 -7.82 -7.19
C LEU A 88 10.21 -6.37 -7.64
N ALA A 89 9.31 -5.44 -7.35
CA ALA A 89 9.43 -4.03 -7.71
C ALA A 89 10.74 -3.44 -7.18
N ASN A 90 11.01 -3.64 -5.89
CA ASN A 90 12.25 -3.22 -5.24
C ASN A 90 13.52 -3.84 -5.86
N LYS A 91 13.44 -5.10 -6.30
CA LYS A 91 14.55 -5.74 -7.01
C LYS A 91 14.76 -5.14 -8.40
N LEU A 92 13.67 -4.90 -9.14
CA LEU A 92 13.73 -4.36 -10.50
C LEU A 92 14.18 -2.89 -10.52
N ALA A 93 13.87 -2.11 -9.47
CA ALA A 93 14.31 -0.73 -9.31
C ALA A 93 15.84 -0.57 -9.33
N ARG A 94 16.58 -1.63 -8.96
CA ARG A 94 18.06 -1.67 -8.96
C ARG A 94 18.66 -2.14 -10.29
N SER A 95 17.85 -2.29 -11.33
CA SER A 95 18.29 -2.76 -12.64
C SER A 95 18.69 -1.60 -13.55
N ASN A 96 19.73 -1.80 -14.36
CA ASN A 96 20.12 -0.85 -15.41
C ASN A 96 19.27 -0.97 -16.68
N ARG A 97 18.30 -1.89 -16.72
CA ARG A 97 17.42 -2.08 -17.88
C ARG A 97 16.19 -1.20 -17.77
N GLN A 98 15.98 -0.34 -18.76
CA GLN A 98 14.80 0.54 -18.81
C GLN A 98 13.48 -0.21 -18.61
N GLN A 99 13.32 -1.38 -19.23
CA GLN A 99 12.10 -2.18 -19.08
C GLN A 99 11.83 -2.61 -17.64
N ASP A 100 12.88 -2.98 -16.90
CA ASP A 100 12.76 -3.42 -15.51
C ASP A 100 12.32 -2.23 -14.64
N LEU A 101 12.85 -1.03 -14.89
CA LEU A 101 12.46 0.21 -14.20
C LEU A 101 10.99 0.58 -14.45
N VAL A 102 10.51 0.46 -15.69
CA VAL A 102 9.07 0.67 -15.98
C VAL A 102 8.19 -0.28 -15.18
N PHE A 103 8.55 -1.57 -15.12
CA PHE A 103 7.79 -2.54 -14.33
C PHE A 103 7.88 -2.25 -12.83
N ALA A 104 9.04 -1.86 -12.32
CA ALA A 104 9.20 -1.47 -10.93
C ALA A 104 8.27 -0.29 -10.56
N TYR A 105 8.22 0.74 -11.40
CA TYR A 105 7.35 1.90 -11.21
C TYR A 105 5.85 1.54 -11.25
N VAL A 106 5.44 0.60 -12.10
CA VAL A 106 4.04 0.13 -12.09
C VAL A 106 3.76 -0.70 -10.82
N LEU A 107 4.64 -1.64 -10.50
CA LEU A 107 4.44 -2.59 -9.41
C LEU A 107 4.54 -1.94 -8.01
N ARG A 108 5.22 -0.80 -7.82
CA ARG A 108 5.24 -0.10 -6.52
C ARG A 108 3.84 0.36 -6.07
N THR A 109 2.95 0.62 -7.03
CA THR A 109 1.55 1.05 -6.75
C THR A 109 0.60 -0.12 -6.48
N ILE A 110 1.11 -1.37 -6.42
CA ILE A 110 0.26 -2.55 -6.29
C ILE A 110 -0.56 -2.57 -5.00
N SER A 111 -0.10 -1.90 -3.94
CA SER A 111 -0.81 -1.75 -2.68
C SER A 111 -2.22 -1.18 -2.87
N ILE A 112 -2.44 -0.33 -3.87
CA ILE A 112 -3.73 0.28 -4.22
C ILE A 112 -4.80 -0.78 -4.58
N GLN A 113 -4.39 -1.95 -5.08
CA GLN A 113 -5.31 -3.03 -5.43
C GLN A 113 -6.15 -3.51 -4.24
N ILE A 114 -5.66 -3.35 -3.00
CA ILE A 114 -6.46 -3.72 -1.83
C ILE A 114 -7.72 -2.86 -1.70
N ALA A 115 -7.64 -1.56 -2.06
CA ALA A 115 -8.79 -0.66 -1.99
C ALA A 115 -9.88 -1.10 -2.97
N THR A 116 -9.47 -1.58 -4.15
CA THR A 116 -10.38 -2.17 -5.15
C THR A 116 -11.09 -3.40 -4.61
N VAL A 117 -10.35 -4.31 -3.98
CA VAL A 117 -10.92 -5.54 -3.42
C VAL A 117 -11.88 -5.22 -2.27
N VAL A 118 -11.50 -4.31 -1.36
CA VAL A 118 -12.37 -3.87 -0.27
C VAL A 118 -13.65 -3.25 -0.80
N ALA A 119 -13.54 -2.33 -1.77
CA ALA A 119 -14.69 -1.70 -2.40
C ALA A 119 -15.61 -2.73 -3.09
N HIS A 120 -15.05 -3.76 -3.72
CA HIS A 120 -15.85 -4.84 -4.29
C HIS A 120 -16.64 -5.60 -3.23
N LEU A 121 -15.99 -5.93 -2.10
CA LEU A 121 -16.60 -6.68 -1.01
C LEU A 121 -17.68 -5.88 -0.28
N THR A 122 -17.56 -4.54 -0.19
CA THR A 122 -18.53 -3.69 0.53
C THR A 122 -19.59 -3.05 -0.35
N GLY A 123 -19.31 -2.82 -1.65
CA GLY A 123 -20.18 -2.05 -2.56
C GLY A 123 -20.40 -2.69 -3.93
N GLY A 124 -19.80 -3.84 -4.23
CA GLY A 124 -19.93 -4.53 -5.50
C GLY A 124 -19.09 -3.95 -6.64
N PHE A 125 -19.29 -4.47 -7.85
CA PHE A 125 -18.44 -4.22 -9.02
C PHE A 125 -18.34 -2.74 -9.43
N ASP A 126 -19.47 -2.04 -9.54
CA ASP A 126 -19.48 -0.65 -9.99
C ASP A 126 -18.82 0.30 -8.98
N HIS A 127 -19.04 0.05 -7.68
CA HIS A 127 -18.37 0.80 -6.62
C HIS A 127 -16.86 0.52 -6.63
N ALA A 128 -16.46 -0.74 -6.84
CA ALA A 128 -15.05 -1.09 -6.98
C ALA A 128 -14.37 -0.34 -8.12
N ASN A 129 -14.97 -0.32 -9.33
CA ASN A 129 -14.38 0.40 -10.47
C ASN A 129 -14.18 1.89 -10.17
N ARG A 130 -15.21 2.54 -9.60
CA ARG A 130 -15.11 3.95 -9.19
C ARG A 130 -13.98 4.16 -8.18
N VAL A 131 -13.88 3.30 -7.19
CA VAL A 131 -12.83 3.39 -6.16
C VAL A 131 -11.45 3.10 -6.75
N THR A 132 -11.30 2.17 -7.69
CA THR A 132 -10.03 1.92 -8.36
C THR A 132 -9.53 3.17 -9.06
N GLU A 133 -10.37 3.80 -9.89
CA GLU A 133 -10.03 5.04 -10.58
C GLU A 133 -9.66 6.16 -9.59
N GLU A 134 -10.48 6.34 -8.55
CA GLU A 134 -10.26 7.37 -7.54
C GLU A 134 -8.99 7.14 -6.71
N ALA A 135 -8.67 5.88 -6.36
CA ALA A 135 -7.53 5.55 -5.54
C ALA A 135 -6.21 5.77 -6.28
N TYR A 136 -6.14 5.40 -7.57
CA TYR A 136 -4.99 5.73 -8.41
C TYR A 136 -4.83 7.24 -8.62
N ALA A 137 -5.93 7.96 -8.90
CA ALA A 137 -5.88 9.42 -9.01
C ALA A 137 -5.38 10.07 -7.71
N THR A 138 -5.91 9.61 -6.57
CA THR A 138 -5.51 10.09 -5.24
C THR A 138 -4.02 9.84 -4.97
N PHE A 139 -3.50 8.66 -5.32
CA PHE A 139 -2.09 8.33 -5.16
C PHE A 139 -1.18 9.30 -5.93
N TYR A 140 -1.47 9.52 -7.22
CA TYR A 140 -0.68 10.42 -8.07
C TYR A 140 -0.88 11.91 -7.75
N GLU A 141 -1.99 12.29 -7.11
CA GLU A 141 -2.15 13.63 -6.55
C GLU A 141 -1.25 13.85 -5.32
N THR A 142 -1.04 12.82 -4.51
CA THR A 142 -0.17 12.90 -3.32
C THR A 142 1.30 12.67 -3.60
N ASP A 143 1.61 11.88 -4.62
CA ASP A 143 2.94 11.56 -5.08
C ASP A 143 3.00 11.82 -6.60
N PRO A 144 3.22 13.09 -7.00
CA PRO A 144 3.18 13.51 -8.41
C PRO A 144 4.42 13.09 -9.20
N GLU A 145 5.25 12.20 -8.63
CA GLU A 145 6.46 11.71 -9.26
C GLU A 145 6.14 11.01 -10.59
N THR A 146 6.80 11.48 -11.65
CA THR A 146 6.70 10.88 -12.99
C THR A 146 7.61 9.67 -13.11
N LEU A 147 7.32 8.78 -14.07
CA LEU A 147 8.24 7.69 -14.40
C LEU A 147 9.64 8.22 -14.74
N GLU A 148 9.73 9.33 -15.49
CA GLU A 148 11.00 9.93 -15.89
C GLU A 148 11.82 10.44 -14.69
N SER A 149 11.17 11.15 -13.76
CA SER A 149 11.83 11.63 -12.54
C SER A 149 12.24 10.48 -11.64
N TRP A 150 11.36 9.51 -11.41
CA TRP A 150 11.65 8.33 -10.59
C TRP A 150 12.84 7.53 -11.15
N VAL A 151 12.85 7.30 -12.47
CA VAL A 151 13.95 6.58 -13.14
C VAL A 151 15.27 7.30 -12.96
N ALA A 152 15.29 8.64 -13.05
CA ALA A 152 16.50 9.42 -12.83
C ALA A 152 17.03 9.22 -11.41
N GLU A 153 16.16 9.28 -10.40
CA GLU A 153 16.53 9.08 -8.99
C GLU A 153 17.11 7.68 -8.72
N GLN A 154 16.49 6.62 -9.24
CA GLN A 154 16.99 5.26 -9.05
C GLN A 154 18.39 5.03 -9.66
N GLN A 155 18.71 5.74 -10.74
CA GLN A 155 20.01 5.67 -11.40
C GLN A 155 21.11 6.47 -10.68
N GLU A 156 20.76 7.43 -9.83
CA GLU A 156 21.73 8.16 -9.00
C GLU A 156 22.17 7.36 -7.76
N ILE A 157 21.37 6.39 -7.32
CA ILE A 157 21.59 5.58 -6.11
C ILE A 157 22.46 4.33 -6.40
N THR A 158 22.71 3.98 -7.67
CA THR A 158 23.44 2.76 -8.10
C THR A 158 24.89 3.05 -8.48
#